data_AF-A0A959ZZZ3-F1
#
_entry.id   AF-A0A959ZZZ3-F1
#
_cell.length_a   1.000
_cell.length_b   1.000
_cell.length_c   1.000
_cell.angle_alpha   90.00
_cell.angle_beta   90.00
_cell.angle_gamma   90.00
#
_symmetry.space_group_name_H-M   'P 1'
#
loop_
_entity.id
_entity.type
_entity.pdbx_description
1 polymer ?
#
loop_
_entity_poly.entity_id
_entity_poly.type
_entity_poly.pdbx_seq_one_letter_code
_entity_poly.pdbx_strand_id
1 'polypeptide(L)'
;MTDTRESVLDRIKARHAQTLEARTTDMDVPGYGGDLVMRLGPVGFKRASGFIDAVQAGEFAPLADAVIHGCRDFLIRVDGDLVPLRETPTRVGVDLADALGWGTVPKSARDALVTLFGAAHDPELAVTAFAADFVAWCGEQHGETAEALAGE
;
A
#
# COMPACT_ATOMS: atom_id res chain seq x y z
N MET A 1 -12.54 31.72 -24.01
CA MET A 1 -12.92 30.99 -22.78
C MET A 1 -13.54 29.69 -23.21
N THR A 2 -12.74 28.61 -23.25
CA THR A 2 -13.19 27.28 -23.61
C THR A 2 -13.85 26.67 -22.37
N ASP A 3 -15.18 26.72 -22.36
CA ASP A 3 -16.02 26.08 -21.35
C ASP A 3 -15.82 24.56 -21.49
N THR A 4 -14.95 24.00 -20.65
CA THR A 4 -14.60 22.58 -20.69
C THR A 4 -15.69 21.87 -19.91
N ARG A 5 -16.81 21.56 -20.59
CA ARG A 5 -17.88 20.75 -20.01
C ARG A 5 -17.27 19.41 -19.62
N GLU A 6 -17.06 19.26 -18.32
CA GLU A 6 -16.57 18.04 -17.68
C GLU A 6 -17.41 16.86 -18.16
N SER A 7 -16.78 15.88 -18.81
CA SER A 7 -17.50 14.75 -19.39
C SER A 7 -18.14 13.92 -18.28
N VAL A 8 -19.30 13.33 -18.55
CA VAL A 8 -19.94 12.36 -17.63
C VAL A 8 -18.96 11.25 -17.25
N LEU A 9 -18.09 10.84 -18.18
CA LEU A 9 -17.01 9.88 -17.92
C LEU A 9 -15.96 10.40 -16.93
N ASP A 10 -15.66 11.71 -16.93
CA ASP A 10 -14.70 12.30 -16.00
C ASP A 10 -15.29 12.36 -14.59
N ARG A 11 -16.59 12.66 -14.47
CA ARG A 11 -17.31 12.59 -13.19
C ARG A 11 -17.39 11.18 -12.61
N ILE A 12 -17.66 10.17 -13.46
CA ILE A 12 -17.66 8.76 -13.04
C ILE A 12 -16.26 8.35 -12.57
N LYS A 13 -15.19 8.72 -13.30
CA LYS A 13 -13.80 8.45 -12.89
C LYS A 13 -13.43 9.16 -11.58
N ALA A 14 -13.83 10.41 -11.40
CA ALA A 14 -13.56 11.16 -10.18
C ALA A 14 -14.27 10.53 -8.97
N ARG A 15 -15.53 10.13 -9.13
CA ARG A 15 -16.29 9.43 -8.08
C ARG A 15 -15.70 8.05 -7.77
N HIS A 16 -15.29 7.32 -8.79
CA HIS A 16 -14.58 6.03 -8.65
C HIS A 16 -13.27 6.20 -7.86
N ALA A 17 -12.48 7.22 -8.18
CA ALA A 17 -11.25 7.53 -7.45
C ALA A 17 -11.53 7.84 -5.97
N GLN A 18 -12.56 8.64 -5.67
CA GLN A 18 -12.95 8.95 -4.29
C GLN A 18 -13.41 7.72 -3.50
N THR A 19 -14.20 6.82 -4.11
CA THR A 19 -14.68 5.60 -3.46
C THR A 19 -13.54 4.63 -3.14
N LEU A 20 -12.56 4.51 -4.06
CA LEU A 20 -11.38 3.67 -3.85
C LEU A 20 -10.42 4.27 -2.83
N GLU A 21 -10.20 5.58 -2.83
CA GLU A 21 -9.27 6.25 -1.91
C GLU A 21 -9.64 6.06 -0.43
N ALA A 22 -10.92 5.85 -0.12
CA ALA A 22 -11.39 5.58 1.23
C ALA A 22 -11.19 4.12 1.69
N ARG A 23 -10.94 3.19 0.77
CA ARG A 23 -10.76 1.77 1.11
C ARG A 23 -9.36 1.54 1.67
N THR A 24 -9.30 0.73 2.71
CA THR A 24 -8.02 0.29 3.29
C THR A 24 -8.07 -1.20 3.62
N THR A 25 -6.89 -1.81 3.62
CA THR A 25 -6.67 -3.15 4.16
C THR A 25 -5.53 -3.07 5.17
N ASP A 26 -5.62 -3.88 6.23
CA ASP A 26 -4.63 -3.95 7.29
C ASP A 26 -3.90 -5.28 7.17
N MET A 27 -2.59 -5.25 6.92
CA MET A 27 -1.77 -6.44 6.69
C MET A 27 -0.65 -6.53 7.72
N ASP A 28 -0.48 -7.69 8.35
CA ASP A 28 0.58 -7.90 9.34
C ASP A 28 1.97 -7.80 8.69
N VAL A 29 2.89 -7.09 9.34
CA VAL A 29 4.28 -7.00 8.90
C VAL A 29 5.03 -8.27 9.33
N PRO A 30 5.56 -9.07 8.38
CA PRO A 30 6.33 -10.25 8.71
C PRO A 30 7.53 -9.96 9.62
N GLY A 31 7.78 -10.85 10.57
CA GLY A 31 8.87 -10.70 11.54
C GLY A 31 8.49 -10.00 12.86
N TYR A 32 7.28 -9.43 12.95
CA TYR A 32 6.79 -8.75 14.16
C TYR A 32 5.71 -9.52 14.93
N GLY A 33 5.52 -10.81 14.65
CA GLY A 33 4.60 -11.67 15.43
C GLY A 33 3.12 -11.26 15.40
N GLY A 34 2.71 -10.41 14.45
CA GLY A 34 1.34 -9.85 14.37
C GLY A 34 1.12 -8.58 15.20
N ASP A 35 2.19 -8.05 15.84
CA ASP A 35 2.12 -6.84 16.65
C ASP A 35 2.20 -5.57 15.80
N LEU A 36 2.92 -5.61 14.67
CA LEU A 36 3.05 -4.50 13.74
C LEU A 36 2.23 -4.76 12.48
N VAL A 37 1.40 -3.79 12.10
CA VAL A 37 0.47 -3.87 10.98
C VAL A 37 0.66 -2.68 10.05
N MET A 38 0.67 -2.93 8.75
CA MET A 38 0.70 -1.88 7.74
C MET A 38 -0.71 -1.67 7.19
N ARG A 39 -1.24 -0.46 7.37
CA ARG A 39 -2.49 -0.05 6.73
C ARG A 39 -2.18 0.39 5.31
N LEU A 40 -2.84 -0.23 4.35
CA LEU A 40 -2.63 -0.03 2.92
C LEU A 40 -3.92 0.48 2.27
N GLY A 41 -3.79 1.30 1.24
CA GLY A 41 -4.90 1.74 0.41
C GLY A 41 -4.60 1.43 -1.06
N PRO A 42 -5.61 1.45 -1.94
CA PRO A 42 -5.43 0.99 -3.30
C PRO A 42 -4.48 1.90 -4.05
N VAL A 43 -3.61 1.30 -4.85
CA VAL A 43 -2.82 2.02 -5.85
C VAL A 43 -3.69 2.25 -7.09
N GLY A 44 -3.50 3.40 -7.74
CA GLY A 44 -4.31 3.76 -8.92
C GLY A 44 -4.21 2.70 -10.02
N PHE A 45 -5.33 2.47 -10.73
CA PHE A 45 -5.49 1.39 -11.71
C PHE A 45 -4.33 1.25 -12.72
N LYS A 46 -3.84 2.38 -13.26
CA LYS A 46 -2.69 2.40 -14.20
C LYS A 46 -1.39 1.86 -13.59
N ARG A 47 -1.20 1.98 -12.28
CA ARG A 47 -0.05 1.42 -11.57
C ARG A 47 -0.28 -0.05 -11.22
N ALA A 48 -1.52 -0.40 -10.85
CA ALA A 48 -1.89 -1.76 -10.48
C ALA A 48 -1.58 -2.80 -11.60
N SER A 49 -1.87 -2.48 -12.87
CA SER A 49 -1.56 -3.41 -13.98
C SER A 49 -0.06 -3.69 -14.11
N GLY A 50 0.78 -2.66 -13.98
CA GLY A 50 2.24 -2.83 -14.01
C GLY A 50 2.76 -3.64 -12.82
N PHE A 51 2.09 -3.58 -11.67
CA PHE A 51 2.45 -4.41 -10.53
C PHE A 51 2.01 -5.86 -10.68
N ILE A 52 0.90 -6.15 -11.36
CA ILE A 52 0.50 -7.53 -11.67
C ILE A 52 1.57 -8.21 -12.53
N ASP A 53 2.05 -7.53 -13.57
CA ASP A 53 3.13 -8.03 -14.41
C ASP A 53 4.42 -8.25 -13.58
N ALA A 54 4.72 -7.33 -12.67
CA ALA A 54 5.85 -7.45 -11.76
C ALA A 54 5.74 -8.63 -10.77
N VAL A 55 4.53 -8.95 -10.29
CA VAL A 55 4.29 -10.16 -9.46
C VAL A 55 4.64 -11.41 -10.25
N GLN A 56 4.20 -11.50 -11.51
CA GLN A 56 4.48 -12.66 -12.36
C GLN A 56 5.98 -12.81 -12.67
N ALA A 57 6.67 -11.69 -12.84
CA ALA A 57 8.12 -11.65 -13.09
C ALA A 57 8.97 -11.78 -11.81
N GLY A 58 8.37 -11.66 -10.62
CA GLY A 58 9.08 -11.68 -9.33
C GLY A 58 9.99 -10.45 -9.13
N GLU A 59 9.62 -9.30 -9.69
CA GLU A 59 10.46 -8.10 -9.66
C GLU A 59 10.32 -7.32 -8.35
N PHE A 60 11.36 -7.36 -7.51
CA PHE A 60 11.36 -6.69 -6.21
C PHE A 60 11.07 -5.19 -6.29
N ALA A 61 11.79 -4.43 -7.14
CA ALA A 61 11.72 -2.97 -7.14
C ALA A 61 10.31 -2.39 -7.40
N PRO A 62 9.58 -2.79 -8.47
CA PRO A 62 8.20 -2.34 -8.68
C PRO A 62 7.25 -2.82 -7.58
N LEU A 63 7.46 -4.00 -7.00
CA LEU A 63 6.63 -4.51 -5.91
C LEU A 63 6.83 -3.73 -4.61
N ALA A 64 8.07 -3.39 -4.28
CA ALA A 64 8.39 -2.50 -3.17
C ALA A 64 7.74 -1.12 -3.38
N ASP A 65 7.76 -0.58 -4.62
CA ASP A 65 7.09 0.69 -4.95
C ASP A 65 5.58 0.62 -4.78
N ALA A 66 4.96 -0.53 -5.09
CA ALA A 66 3.53 -0.75 -4.86
C ALA A 66 3.20 -0.57 -3.37
N VAL A 67 3.95 -1.24 -2.49
CA VAL A 67 3.77 -1.16 -1.04
C VAL A 67 4.02 0.24 -0.52
N ILE A 68 5.11 0.90 -0.95
CA ILE A 68 5.46 2.27 -0.54
C ILE A 68 4.33 3.25 -0.92
N HIS A 69 3.80 3.15 -2.13
CA HIS A 69 2.71 4.02 -2.58
C HIS A 69 1.36 3.68 -1.96
N GLY A 70 1.13 2.41 -1.64
CA GLY A 70 -0.07 1.94 -0.96
C GLY A 70 -0.10 2.28 0.53
N CYS A 71 1.06 2.46 1.17
CA CYS A 71 1.19 2.64 2.62
C CYS A 71 0.43 3.87 3.12
N ARG A 72 -0.62 3.61 3.90
CA ARG A 72 -1.47 4.61 4.54
C ARG A 72 -1.02 4.95 5.96
N ASP A 73 -0.62 3.96 6.73
CA ASP A 73 -0.13 4.14 8.09
C ASP A 73 0.55 2.86 8.60
N PHE A 74 1.23 2.95 9.74
CA PHE A 74 1.62 1.80 10.55
C PHE A 74 0.82 1.81 11.85
N LEU A 75 0.30 0.64 12.20
CA LEU A 75 -0.47 0.40 13.40
C LEU A 75 0.26 -0.62 14.27
N ILE A 76 0.04 -0.53 15.57
CA ILE A 76 0.49 -1.54 16.53
C ILE A 76 -0.73 -2.18 17.21
N ARG A 77 -0.59 -3.45 17.55
CA ARG A 77 -1.59 -4.17 18.31
C ARG A 77 -1.34 -3.98 19.80
N VAL A 78 -2.33 -3.46 20.52
CA VAL A 78 -2.29 -3.27 21.97
C VAL A 78 -3.57 -3.90 22.54
N ASP A 79 -3.42 -4.93 23.36
CA ASP A 79 -4.55 -5.67 23.96
C ASP A 79 -5.59 -6.19 22.95
N GLY A 80 -5.13 -6.46 21.71
CA GLY A 80 -5.98 -6.93 20.61
C GLY A 80 -6.46 -5.83 19.66
N ASP A 81 -6.44 -4.57 20.10
CA ASP A 81 -6.87 -3.42 19.32
C ASP A 81 -5.74 -2.85 18.45
N LEU A 82 -6.08 -2.40 17.24
CA LEU A 82 -5.15 -1.73 16.34
C LEU A 82 -5.16 -0.23 16.61
N VAL A 83 -4.02 0.30 17.06
CA VAL A 83 -3.83 1.72 17.32
C VAL A 83 -2.71 2.29 16.45
N PRO A 84 -2.77 3.56 16.03
CA PRO A 84 -1.68 4.18 15.27
C PRO A 84 -0.35 4.11 16.00
N LEU A 85 0.73 3.83 15.26
CA LEU A 85 2.09 3.82 15.81
C LEU A 85 2.50 5.21 16.34
N ARG A 86 1.96 6.28 15.76
CA ARG A 86 2.16 7.69 16.16
C ARG A 86 0.86 8.48 16.02
N GLU A 87 0.84 9.68 16.61
CA GLU A 87 -0.29 10.62 16.49
C GLU A 87 -0.60 11.01 15.03
N THR A 88 0.43 11.06 14.18
CA THR A 88 0.31 11.34 12.74
C THR A 88 0.59 10.08 11.93
N PRO A 89 -0.06 9.90 10.76
CA PRO A 89 0.17 8.73 9.92
C PRO A 89 1.64 8.55 9.57
N THR A 90 2.19 7.37 9.87
CA THR A 90 3.58 7.01 9.62
C THR A 90 3.71 6.44 8.21
N ARG A 91 4.56 7.03 7.37
CA ARG A 91 4.86 6.54 6.01
C ARG A 91 6.14 5.72 5.96
N VAL A 92 6.26 4.87 4.94
CA VAL A 92 7.53 4.19 4.65
C VAL A 92 8.63 5.21 4.36
N GLY A 93 9.80 5.06 4.99
CA GLY A 93 10.93 5.95 4.83
C GLY A 93 11.33 6.61 6.14
N VAL A 94 11.53 7.93 6.12
CA VAL A 94 12.04 8.70 7.27
C VAL A 94 11.10 8.62 8.48
N ASP A 95 9.80 8.73 8.28
CA ASP A 95 8.82 8.70 9.38
C ASP A 95 8.86 7.37 10.13
N LEU A 96 8.92 6.25 9.39
CA LEU A 96 9.07 4.91 9.93
C LEU A 96 10.43 4.72 10.63
N ALA A 97 11.50 5.23 10.03
CA ALA A 97 12.85 5.13 10.59
C ALA A 97 12.95 5.87 11.94
N ASP A 98 12.30 7.03 12.05
CA ASP A 98 12.19 7.78 13.31
C ASP A 98 11.33 7.02 14.32
N ALA A 99 10.16 6.51 13.90
CA ALA A 99 9.24 5.77 14.77
C ALA A 99 9.88 4.51 15.39
N LEU A 100 10.73 3.80 14.64
CA LEU A 100 11.39 2.56 15.07
C LEU A 100 12.80 2.79 15.61
N GLY A 101 13.25 4.04 15.74
CA GLY A 101 14.55 4.38 16.31
C GLY A 101 15.76 3.95 15.47
N TRP A 102 15.58 3.79 14.15
CA TRP A 102 16.66 3.44 13.22
C TRP A 102 17.57 4.62 12.88
N GLY A 103 17.18 5.85 13.22
CA GLY A 103 17.94 7.05 12.90
C GLY A 103 18.09 7.23 11.38
N THR A 104 19.31 7.51 10.91
CA THR A 104 19.59 7.75 9.48
C THR A 104 19.98 6.48 8.71
N VAL A 105 19.68 5.30 9.26
CA VAL A 105 20.11 4.00 8.68
C VAL A 105 19.51 3.76 7.29
N PRO A 106 18.18 3.78 7.09
CA PRO A 106 17.63 3.64 5.74
C PRO A 106 17.89 4.90 4.91
N LYS A 107 18.52 4.74 3.75
CA LYS A 107 18.84 5.86 2.84
C LYS A 107 17.71 6.16 1.86
N SER A 108 16.73 5.28 1.77
CA SER A 108 15.57 5.36 0.88
C SER A 108 14.34 4.70 1.51
N ALA A 109 13.15 4.93 0.93
CA ALA A 109 11.95 4.21 1.34
C ALA A 109 12.04 2.70 1.06
N ARG A 110 12.74 2.29 0.00
CA ARG A 110 12.98 0.86 -0.27
C ARG A 110 13.92 0.26 0.76
N ASP A 111 14.98 0.98 1.16
CA ASP A 111 15.89 0.54 2.21
C ASP A 111 15.16 0.42 3.55
N ALA A 112 14.25 1.35 3.86
CA ALA A 112 13.40 1.29 5.05
C ALA A 112 12.50 0.06 5.01
N LEU A 113 11.93 -0.28 3.85
CA LEU A 113 11.11 -1.48 3.69
C LEU A 113 11.92 -2.76 3.84
N VAL A 114 13.11 -2.85 3.24
CA VAL A 114 14.02 -3.99 3.42
C VAL A 114 14.46 -4.11 4.89
N THR A 115 14.76 -2.99 5.55
CA THR A 115 15.12 -2.94 6.97
C THR A 115 13.97 -3.43 7.84
N LEU A 116 12.74 -3.00 7.54
CA LEU A 116 11.52 -3.43 8.23
C LEU A 116 11.36 -4.96 8.16
N PHE A 117 11.59 -5.53 6.99
CA PHE A 117 11.49 -6.97 6.76
C PHE A 117 12.79 -7.73 7.12
N GLY A 118 13.76 -7.05 7.75
CA GLY A 118 15.10 -7.59 8.05
C GLY A 118 15.11 -8.78 9.01
N ALA A 119 14.03 -9.02 9.74
CA ALA A 119 13.85 -10.19 10.58
C ALA A 119 13.50 -11.47 9.79
N ALA A 120 13.10 -11.34 8.52
CA ALA A 120 12.87 -12.48 7.63
C ALA A 120 14.20 -13.09 7.15
N HIS A 121 14.18 -14.37 6.78
CA HIS A 121 15.35 -15.05 6.22
C HIS A 121 15.86 -14.39 4.93
N ASP A 122 14.91 -13.93 4.10
CA ASP A 122 15.16 -13.15 2.89
C ASP A 122 14.20 -11.95 2.88
N PRO A 123 14.68 -10.74 3.24
CA PRO A 123 13.84 -9.55 3.32
C PRO A 123 13.25 -9.12 1.98
N GLU A 124 13.99 -9.24 0.86
CA GLU A 124 13.48 -8.83 -0.46
C GLU A 124 12.39 -9.80 -0.94
N LEU A 125 12.57 -11.10 -0.72
CA LEU A 125 11.54 -12.09 -0.99
C LEU A 125 10.30 -11.88 -0.11
N ALA A 126 10.48 -11.55 1.18
CA ALA A 126 9.38 -11.29 2.09
C ALA A 126 8.58 -10.05 1.68
N VAL A 127 9.26 -8.98 1.24
CA VAL A 127 8.61 -7.81 0.65
C VAL A 127 7.87 -8.17 -0.64
N THR A 128 8.47 -8.99 -1.50
CA THR A 128 7.86 -9.43 -2.77
C THR A 128 6.58 -10.23 -2.53
N ALA A 129 6.59 -11.17 -1.58
CA ALA A 129 5.42 -11.95 -1.20
C ALA A 129 4.31 -11.05 -0.60
N PHE A 130 4.68 -10.18 0.34
CA PHE A 130 3.75 -9.22 0.95
C PHE A 130 3.13 -8.29 -0.10
N ALA A 131 3.93 -7.79 -1.04
CA ALA A 131 3.47 -6.94 -2.13
C ALA A 131 2.54 -7.69 -3.08
N ALA A 132 2.77 -8.97 -3.34
CA ALA A 132 1.89 -9.77 -4.19
C ALA A 132 0.48 -9.89 -3.59
N ASP A 133 0.37 -10.15 -2.29
CA ASP A 133 -0.92 -10.19 -1.57
C ASP A 133 -1.62 -8.83 -1.62
N PHE A 134 -0.87 -7.74 -1.40
CA PHE A 134 -1.41 -6.39 -1.51
C PHE A 134 -1.88 -6.04 -2.93
N VAL A 135 -1.12 -6.43 -3.97
CA VAL A 135 -1.49 -6.19 -5.37
C VAL A 135 -2.71 -7.01 -5.76
N ALA A 136 -2.85 -8.24 -5.26
CA ALA A 136 -4.04 -9.06 -5.44
C ALA A 136 -5.28 -8.36 -4.86
N TRP A 137 -5.18 -7.89 -3.61
CA TRP A 137 -6.26 -7.10 -2.98
C TRP A 137 -6.61 -5.86 -3.80
N CYS A 138 -5.61 -5.12 -4.30
CA CYS A 138 -5.86 -3.97 -5.18
C CYS A 138 -6.66 -4.37 -6.43
N GLY A 139 -6.34 -5.52 -7.04
CA GLY A 139 -7.06 -6.07 -8.18
C GLY A 139 -8.54 -6.32 -7.88
N GLU A 140 -8.85 -6.91 -6.73
CA GLU A 140 -10.22 -7.15 -6.27
C GLU A 140 -11.01 -5.83 -6.11
N GLN A 141 -10.38 -4.81 -5.50
CA GLN A 141 -11.05 -3.51 -5.30
C GLN A 141 -11.42 -2.84 -6.63
N HIS A 142 -10.57 -2.95 -7.66
CA HIS A 142 -10.86 -2.42 -8.99
C HIS A 142 -11.91 -3.25 -9.75
N GLY A 143 -11.95 -4.57 -9.55
CA GLY A 143 -12.96 -5.45 -10.13
C GLY A 143 -14.37 -5.18 -9.60
N GLU A 144 -14.52 -5.12 -8.27
CA GLU A 144 -15.81 -4.83 -7.61
C GLU A 144 -16.38 -3.47 -8.01
N THR A 145 -15.50 -2.46 -8.14
CA THR A 145 -15.96 -1.11 -8.49
C THR A 145 -16.38 -1.01 -9.96
N ALA A 146 -15.75 -1.78 -10.86
CA ALA A 146 -16.16 -1.87 -12.26
C ALA A 146 -17.54 -2.54 -12.43
N GLU A 147 -17.81 -3.60 -11.67
CA GLU A 147 -19.12 -4.29 -11.69
C GLU A 147 -20.25 -3.42 -11.11
N ALA A 148 -19.99 -2.72 -9.99
CA ALA A 148 -20.97 -1.82 -9.38
C ALA A 148 -21.40 -0.69 -10.32
N LEU A 149 -20.46 -0.13 -11.10
CA LEU A 149 -20.75 0.92 -12.07
C LEU A 149 -21.44 0.43 -13.35
N ALA A 150 -21.27 -0.84 -13.71
CA ALA A 150 -21.94 -1.43 -14.87
C ALA A 150 -23.41 -1.82 -14.58
N GLY A 151 -23.77 -1.93 -13.29
CA GLY A 151 -25.12 -2.24 -12.82
C GLY A 151 -26.00 -1.03 -12.48
N GLU A 152 -25.48 0.20 -12.55
CA GLU A 152 -26.22 1.47 -12.39
C GLU A 152 -26.66 2.04 -13.75
#